data_AF-A0A7Z7CCH1-F1
#
_entry.id   AF-A0A7Z7CCH1-F1
#
_cell.length_a   1.000
_cell.length_b   1.000
_cell.length_c   1.000
_cell.angle_alpha   90.00
_cell.angle_beta   90.00
_cell.angle_gamma   90.00
#
_symmetry.space_group_name_H-M   'P 1'
#
loop_
_entity.id
_entity.type
_entity.pdbx_description
1 polymer ?
#
loop_
_entity_poly.entity_id
_entity_poly.type
_entity_poly.pdbx_seq_one_letter_code
_entity_poly.pdbx_strand_id
1 'polypeptide(L)'
;MTRTVFEKSDVIPLVTEVFRELGYEGASLSKITARTGLSKGSLYYFFPGGKDEMAAEILAHIDQWFIKNIFEPLEKNESRAAIDHMWQEVDTYFQSGQRICLIGAFALDETRDRFAAVIRQYFIRWIEALSAALVQTGISKETADQISEETIASIQGGLILSRALHDESYFERTLANLSQRVSTYVSESNSGY
;
A
#
# COMPACT_ATOMS: atom_id res chain seq x y z
N MET A 1 29.34 20.03 14.13
CA MET A 1 28.21 19.35 13.45
C MET A 1 28.08 17.96 14.03
N THR A 2 27.00 17.68 14.75
CA THR A 2 26.73 16.35 15.30
C THR A 2 26.45 15.40 14.14
N ARG A 3 27.25 14.34 13.98
CA ARG A 3 27.04 13.33 12.96
C ARG A 3 25.79 12.52 13.36
N THR A 4 24.67 12.73 12.66
CA THR A 4 23.48 11.89 12.84
C THR A 4 23.86 10.44 12.58
N VAL A 5 23.65 9.58 13.57
CA VAL A 5 23.84 8.14 13.45
C VAL A 5 22.51 7.57 13.01
N PHE A 6 22.45 7.04 11.80
CA PHE A 6 21.27 6.36 11.28
C PHE A 6 21.34 4.87 11.63
N GLU A 7 20.19 4.28 11.96
CA GLU A 7 20.00 2.84 11.92
C GLU A 7 19.31 2.41 10.60
N LYS A 8 19.33 1.12 10.28
CA LYS A 8 18.72 0.61 9.03
C LYS A 8 17.23 0.97 8.95
N SER A 9 16.54 0.93 10.09
CA SER A 9 15.13 1.33 10.24
C SER A 9 14.86 2.79 9.90
N ASP A 10 15.79 3.71 10.18
CA ASP A 10 15.65 5.13 9.83
C ASP A 10 15.86 5.36 8.32
N VAL A 11 16.65 4.51 7.69
CA VAL A 11 17.03 4.62 6.28
C VAL A 11 15.95 4.08 5.35
N ILE A 12 15.30 2.97 5.72
CA ILE A 12 14.30 2.32 4.86
C ILE A 12 13.20 3.28 4.38
N PRO A 13 12.56 4.10 5.24
CA PRO A 13 11.54 5.06 4.80
C PRO A 13 12.08 6.08 3.80
N LEU A 14 13.29 6.59 4.01
CA LEU A 14 13.91 7.57 3.11
C LEU A 14 14.16 6.96 1.72
N VAL A 15 14.69 5.74 1.68
CA VAL A 15 14.94 5.04 0.40
C VAL A 15 13.63 4.64 -0.26
N THR A 16 12.61 4.25 0.52
CA THR A 16 11.25 3.93 0.02
C THR A 16 10.67 5.06 -0.82
N GLU A 17 10.77 6.31 -0.36
CA GLU A 17 10.21 7.45 -1.12
C GLU A 17 10.94 7.67 -2.44
N VAL A 18 12.26 7.43 -2.49
CA VAL A 18 13.00 7.48 -3.77
C VAL A 18 12.51 6.40 -4.74
N PHE A 19 12.24 5.19 -4.24
CA PHE A 19 11.67 4.11 -5.06
C PHE A 19 10.23 4.41 -5.51
N ARG A 20 9.40 5.06 -4.67
CA ARG A 20 8.07 5.53 -5.08
C ARG A 20 8.14 6.56 -6.19
N GLU A 21 9.07 7.51 -6.11
CA GLU A 21 9.19 8.58 -7.10
C GLU A 21 9.73 8.09 -8.43
N LEU A 22 10.73 7.19 -8.40
CA LEU A 22 11.54 6.86 -9.56
C LEU A 22 11.33 5.44 -10.09
N GLY A 23 10.61 4.59 -9.36
CA GLY A 23 10.55 3.16 -9.61
C GLY A 23 11.86 2.44 -9.31
N TYR A 24 11.81 1.10 -9.39
CA TYR A 24 12.96 0.24 -9.11
C TYR A 24 14.14 0.53 -10.05
N GLU A 25 13.91 0.66 -11.35
CA GLU A 25 14.99 0.91 -12.31
C GLU A 25 15.51 2.36 -12.27
N GLY A 26 14.63 3.33 -12.00
CA GLY A 26 15.03 4.73 -11.92
C GLY A 26 15.84 5.08 -10.66
N ALA A 27 15.72 4.31 -9.57
CA ALA A 27 16.37 4.52 -8.27
C ALA A 27 17.85 4.06 -8.25
N SER A 28 18.70 4.71 -9.04
CA SER A 28 20.16 4.48 -8.98
C SER A 28 20.77 4.94 -7.65
N LEU A 29 21.88 4.32 -7.21
CA LEU A 29 22.59 4.71 -5.98
C LEU A 29 22.90 6.21 -5.91
N SER A 30 23.32 6.83 -7.02
CA SER A 30 23.60 8.27 -7.07
C SER A 30 22.36 9.12 -6.76
N LYS A 31 21.20 8.77 -7.35
CA LYS A 31 19.93 9.45 -7.06
C LYS A 31 19.47 9.22 -5.63
N ILE A 32 19.61 8.00 -5.10
CA ILE A 32 19.31 7.71 -3.70
C ILE A 32 20.17 8.59 -2.79
N THR A 33 21.49 8.64 -2.99
CA THR A 33 22.38 9.50 -2.20
C THR A 33 22.01 10.98 -2.31
N ALA A 34 21.63 11.45 -3.50
CA ALA A 34 21.27 12.85 -3.72
C ALA A 34 19.94 13.24 -3.06
N ARG A 35 18.96 12.33 -3.01
CA ARG A 35 17.64 12.55 -2.41
C ARG A 35 17.62 12.37 -0.89
N THR A 36 18.40 11.43 -0.39
CA THR A 36 18.39 11.05 1.05
C THR A 36 19.50 11.72 1.86
N GLY A 37 20.53 12.27 1.20
CA GLY A 37 21.74 12.76 1.87
C GLY A 37 22.66 11.66 2.42
N LEU A 38 22.28 10.39 2.27
CA LEU A 38 23.11 9.25 2.68
C LEU A 38 24.33 9.13 1.77
N SER A 39 25.46 8.74 2.35
CA SER A 39 26.66 8.45 1.57
C SER A 39 26.54 7.08 0.88
N LYS A 40 27.27 6.87 -0.23
CA LYS A 40 27.37 5.53 -0.85
C LYS A 40 27.87 4.49 0.15
N GLY A 41 28.85 4.84 0.99
CA GLY A 41 29.38 3.95 2.01
C GLY A 41 28.32 3.55 3.05
N SER A 42 27.45 4.47 3.45
CA SER A 42 26.32 4.19 4.33
C SER A 42 25.32 3.23 3.67
N LEU A 43 24.98 3.45 2.39
CA LEU A 43 24.07 2.56 1.66
C LEU A 43 24.66 1.14 1.53
N TYR A 44 25.94 0.99 1.23
CA TYR A 44 26.59 -0.33 1.20
C TYR A 44 26.70 -0.99 2.58
N TYR A 45 26.83 -0.20 3.64
CA TYR A 45 26.83 -0.72 5.00
C TYR A 45 25.45 -1.27 5.39
N PHE A 46 24.36 -0.55 5.09
CA PHE A 46 23.01 -0.98 5.41
C PHE A 46 22.45 -2.05 4.47
N PHE A 47 22.87 -2.03 3.20
CA PHE A 47 22.38 -2.91 2.15
C PHE A 47 23.56 -3.47 1.34
N PRO A 48 24.36 -4.40 1.91
CA PRO A 48 25.49 -5.01 1.20
C PRO A 48 25.08 -5.75 -0.09
N GLY A 49 23.86 -6.27 -0.16
CA GLY A 49 23.23 -6.86 -1.35
C GLY A 49 22.72 -5.83 -2.36
N GLY A 50 22.93 -4.53 -2.12
CA GLY A 50 22.65 -3.46 -3.08
C GLY A 50 21.15 -3.23 -3.32
N LYS A 51 20.79 -2.90 -4.57
CA LYS A 51 19.44 -2.44 -4.93
C LYS A 51 18.37 -3.51 -4.72
N ASP A 52 18.71 -4.78 -4.93
CA ASP A 52 17.78 -5.90 -4.68
C ASP A 52 17.49 -6.08 -3.19
N GLU A 53 18.50 -5.99 -2.32
CA GLU A 53 18.29 -6.02 -0.87
C GLU A 53 17.49 -4.79 -0.40
N MET A 54 17.81 -3.60 -0.91
CA MET A 54 17.02 -2.39 -0.62
C MET A 54 15.54 -2.59 -0.96
N ALA A 55 15.25 -3.09 -2.17
CA ALA A 55 13.88 -3.33 -2.60
C ALA A 55 13.18 -4.40 -1.74
N ALA A 56 13.86 -5.51 -1.42
CA ALA A 56 13.30 -6.56 -0.56
C ALA A 56 12.96 -6.03 0.85
N GLU A 57 13.85 -5.25 1.47
CA GLU A 57 13.64 -4.64 2.78
C GLU A 57 12.52 -3.58 2.76
N ILE A 58 12.42 -2.79 1.69
CA ILE A 58 11.32 -1.84 1.49
C ILE A 58 9.99 -2.58 1.38
N LEU A 59 9.92 -3.66 0.58
CA LEU A 59 8.71 -4.46 0.44
C LEU A 59 8.30 -5.11 1.76
N ALA A 60 9.27 -5.64 2.53
CA ALA A 60 9.02 -6.18 3.86
C ALA A 60 8.52 -5.11 4.85
N HIS A 61 9.07 -3.90 4.78
CA HIS A 61 8.62 -2.78 5.60
C HIS A 61 7.19 -2.35 5.25
N ILE A 62 6.86 -2.28 3.96
CA ILE A 62 5.49 -2.01 3.50
C ILE A 62 4.54 -3.11 3.98
N ASP A 63 4.91 -4.38 3.81
CA ASP A 63 4.10 -5.52 4.26
C ASP A 63 3.81 -5.45 5.75
N GLN A 64 4.83 -5.21 6.60
CA GLN A 64 4.64 -5.04 8.04
C GLN A 64 3.68 -3.89 8.39
N TRP A 65 3.77 -2.77 7.66
CA TRP A 65 2.84 -1.67 7.85
C TRP A 65 1.40 -2.07 7.49
N PHE A 66 1.19 -2.76 6.36
CA PHE A 66 -0.14 -3.22 5.97
C PHE A 66 -0.69 -4.29 6.91
N ILE A 67 0.16 -5.21 7.39
CA ILE A 67 -0.23 -6.19 8.40
C ILE A 67 -0.81 -5.49 9.61
N LYS A 68 -0.05 -4.55 10.19
CA LYS A 68 -0.41 -3.89 11.43
C LYS A 68 -1.66 -3.00 11.31
N ASN A 69 -1.77 -2.24 10.22
CA ASN A 69 -2.76 -1.16 10.12
C ASN A 69 -3.97 -1.53 9.24
N ILE A 70 -3.87 -2.56 8.39
CA ILE A 70 -4.95 -2.95 7.48
C ILE A 70 -5.39 -4.39 7.74
N PHE A 71 -4.49 -5.36 7.57
CA PHE A 71 -4.87 -6.77 7.54
C PHE A 71 -5.28 -7.29 8.92
N GLU A 72 -4.46 -7.10 9.95
CA GLU A 72 -4.82 -7.57 11.30
C GLU A 72 -6.09 -6.91 11.85
N PRO A 73 -6.31 -5.58 11.69
CA PRO A 73 -7.58 -4.96 12.06
C PRO A 73 -8.79 -5.58 11.34
N LEU A 74 -8.73 -5.78 10.02
CA LEU A 74 -9.80 -6.43 9.25
C LEU A 74 -10.05 -7.88 9.68
N GLU A 75 -9.00 -8.60 10.04
CA GLU A 75 -9.05 -10.01 10.45
C GLU A 75 -9.57 -10.20 11.89
N LYS A 76 -9.29 -9.27 12.81
CA LYS A 76 -9.44 -9.49 14.26
C LYS A 76 -10.44 -8.58 14.96
N ASN A 77 -10.71 -7.39 14.42
CA ASN A 77 -11.59 -6.41 15.07
C ASN A 77 -13.05 -6.58 14.62
N GLU A 78 -13.95 -5.84 15.28
CA GLU A 78 -15.34 -5.74 14.84
C GLU A 78 -15.39 -5.20 13.40
N SER A 79 -16.13 -5.88 12.52
CA SER A 79 -16.00 -5.74 11.08
C SER A 79 -16.36 -4.36 10.54
N ARG A 80 -17.40 -3.70 11.08
CA ARG A 80 -17.76 -2.34 10.64
C ARG A 80 -16.67 -1.35 11.01
N ALA A 81 -16.24 -1.36 12.27
CA ALA A 81 -15.16 -0.51 12.75
C ALA A 81 -13.84 -0.78 12.01
N ALA A 82 -13.55 -2.04 11.68
CA ALA A 82 -12.35 -2.43 10.94
C ALA A 82 -12.35 -1.93 9.48
N ILE A 83 -13.50 -1.99 8.81
CA ILE A 83 -13.66 -1.46 7.45
C ILE A 83 -13.52 0.07 7.46
N ASP A 84 -14.13 0.76 8.42
CA ASP A 84 -14.00 2.22 8.58
C ASP A 84 -12.55 2.63 8.84
N HIS A 85 -11.85 1.87 9.68
CA HIS A 85 -10.43 2.07 9.94
C HIS A 85 -9.57 1.85 8.69
N MET A 86 -9.85 0.80 7.90
CA MET A 86 -9.14 0.55 6.64
C MET A 86 -9.18 1.78 5.72
N TRP A 87 -10.33 2.43 5.56
CA TRP A 87 -10.43 3.62 4.70
C TRP A 87 -9.50 4.75 5.17
N GLN A 88 -9.46 5.01 6.47
CA GLN A 88 -8.61 6.05 7.06
C GLN A 88 -7.11 5.74 6.86
N GLU A 89 -6.73 4.49 7.07
CA GLU A 89 -5.34 4.04 6.93
C GLU A 89 -4.90 3.99 5.46
N VAL A 90 -5.79 3.63 4.53
CA VAL A 90 -5.53 3.71 3.09
C VAL A 90 -5.28 5.16 2.67
N ASP A 91 -6.14 6.09 3.08
CA ASP A 91 -5.96 7.52 2.78
C ASP A 91 -4.62 8.03 3.33
N THR A 92 -4.34 7.70 4.59
CA THR A 92 -3.10 8.09 5.30
C THR A 92 -1.86 7.55 4.61
N TYR A 93 -1.84 6.26 4.27
CA TYR A 93 -0.69 5.61 3.65
C TYR A 93 -0.34 6.21 2.29
N PHE A 94 -1.38 6.45 1.48
CA PHE A 94 -1.23 7.04 0.15
C PHE A 94 -1.17 8.57 0.16
N GLN A 95 -1.22 9.21 1.32
CA GLN A 95 -1.19 10.66 1.49
C GLN A 95 -2.22 11.35 0.60
N SER A 96 -3.47 10.91 0.68
CA SER A 96 -4.58 11.44 -0.13
C SER A 96 -4.29 11.42 -1.64
N GLY A 97 -3.53 10.42 -2.09
CA GLY A 97 -3.22 10.21 -3.51
C GLY A 97 -1.93 10.87 -3.99
N GLN A 98 -1.15 11.50 -3.10
CA GLN A 98 0.18 12.05 -3.41
C GLN A 98 1.23 10.95 -3.64
N ARG A 99 1.00 9.76 -3.08
CA ARG A 99 1.88 8.60 -3.26
C ARG A 99 1.30 7.59 -4.23
N ILE A 100 2.16 7.03 -5.07
CA ILE A 100 1.83 5.82 -5.82
C ILE A 100 1.89 4.58 -4.91
N CYS A 101 1.21 3.51 -5.33
CA CYS A 101 1.42 2.18 -4.79
C CYS A 101 2.71 1.58 -5.33
N LEU A 102 3.75 1.48 -4.48
CA LEU A 102 5.04 0.93 -4.90
C LEU A 102 4.94 -0.55 -5.30
N ILE A 103 4.16 -1.35 -4.55
CA ILE A 103 3.90 -2.76 -4.88
C ILE A 103 3.16 -2.86 -6.21
N GLY A 104 2.17 -1.99 -6.44
CA GLY A 104 1.47 -1.88 -7.72
C GLY A 104 2.40 -1.49 -8.87
N ALA A 105 3.30 -0.53 -8.66
CA ALA A 105 4.28 -0.13 -9.66
C ALA A 105 5.23 -1.29 -10.01
N PHE A 106 5.72 -2.03 -9.01
CA PHE A 106 6.57 -3.21 -9.24
C PHE A 106 5.82 -4.32 -9.98
N ALA A 107 4.50 -4.38 -9.88
CA ALA A 107 3.69 -5.38 -10.58
C ALA A 107 3.57 -5.12 -12.09
N LEU A 108 3.92 -3.93 -12.58
CA LEU A 108 3.68 -3.49 -13.96
C LEU A 108 4.88 -3.66 -14.90
N ASP A 109 6.09 -3.87 -14.38
CA ASP A 109 7.30 -4.02 -15.18
C ASP A 109 8.08 -5.30 -14.84
N GLU A 110 9.28 -5.48 -15.41
CA GLU A 110 10.13 -6.66 -15.22
C GLU A 110 10.53 -6.89 -13.75
N THR A 111 10.41 -5.88 -12.88
CA THR A 111 10.60 -6.00 -11.43
C THR A 111 9.63 -7.00 -10.81
N ARG A 112 8.46 -7.20 -11.43
CA ARG A 112 7.42 -8.12 -10.96
C ARG A 112 7.96 -9.52 -10.73
N ASP A 113 8.75 -10.05 -11.66
CA ASP A 113 9.22 -11.44 -11.58
C ASP A 113 10.27 -11.64 -10.49
N ARG A 114 10.99 -10.58 -10.10
CA ARG A 114 11.95 -10.61 -8.99
C ARG A 114 11.27 -10.74 -7.63
N PHE A 115 10.09 -10.13 -7.48
CA PHE A 115 9.35 -10.05 -6.21
C PHE A 115 7.95 -10.64 -6.28
N ALA A 116 7.72 -11.57 -7.22
CA ALA A 116 6.40 -12.06 -7.58
C ALA A 116 5.57 -12.59 -6.40
N ALA A 117 6.22 -13.33 -5.48
CA ALA A 117 5.57 -13.89 -4.31
C ALA A 117 5.00 -12.81 -3.38
N VAL A 118 5.81 -11.79 -3.05
CA VAL A 118 5.43 -10.70 -2.14
C VAL A 118 4.33 -9.83 -2.77
N ILE A 119 4.48 -9.49 -4.06
CA ILE A 119 3.47 -8.71 -4.81
C ILE A 119 2.13 -9.45 -4.82
N ARG A 120 2.15 -10.76 -5.15
CA ARG A 120 0.95 -11.59 -5.18
C ARG A 120 0.29 -11.67 -3.79
N GLN A 121 1.08 -11.92 -2.76
CA GLN A 121 0.58 -12.06 -1.40
C GLN A 121 -0.07 -10.77 -0.89
N TYR A 122 0.52 -9.62 -1.18
CA TYR A 122 -0.02 -8.31 -0.82
C TYR A 122 -1.45 -8.11 -1.35
N PHE A 123 -1.66 -8.27 -2.66
CA PHE A 123 -2.98 -8.04 -3.25
C PHE A 123 -4.01 -9.08 -2.82
N ILE A 124 -3.64 -10.36 -2.79
CA ILE A 124 -4.55 -11.45 -2.39
C ILE A 124 -4.98 -11.26 -0.94
N ARG A 125 -4.04 -11.03 -0.02
CA ARG A 125 -4.38 -10.88 1.39
C ARG A 125 -5.28 -9.67 1.63
N TRP A 126 -5.07 -8.58 0.90
CA TRP A 126 -5.94 -7.41 1.03
C TRP A 126 -7.38 -7.71 0.58
N ILE A 127 -7.54 -8.36 -0.57
CA ILE A 127 -8.85 -8.78 -1.09
C ILE A 127 -9.53 -9.76 -0.11
N GLU A 128 -8.79 -10.77 0.36
CA GLU A 128 -9.32 -11.80 1.26
C GLU A 128 -9.71 -11.23 2.64
N ALA A 129 -8.89 -10.34 3.22
CA ALA A 129 -9.17 -9.73 4.51
C ALA A 129 -10.41 -8.82 4.46
N LEU A 130 -10.54 -7.99 3.41
CA LEU A 130 -11.73 -7.16 3.23
C LEU A 130 -12.98 -8.00 2.99
N SER A 131 -12.88 -9.03 2.15
CA SER A 131 -13.99 -9.95 1.87
C SER A 131 -14.46 -10.66 3.14
N ALA A 132 -13.53 -11.17 3.95
CA ALA A 132 -13.85 -11.82 5.23
C ALA A 132 -14.54 -10.86 6.21
N ALA A 133 -14.10 -9.60 6.29
CA ALA A 133 -14.76 -8.58 7.10
C ALA A 133 -16.18 -8.28 6.59
N LEU A 134 -16.37 -8.13 5.27
CA LEU A 134 -17.69 -7.89 4.68
C LEU A 134 -18.66 -9.04 4.93
N VAL A 135 -18.20 -10.29 4.85
CA VAL A 135 -19.04 -11.47 5.16
C VAL A 135 -19.57 -11.43 6.60
N GLN A 136 -18.75 -11.00 7.56
CA GLN A 136 -19.17 -10.86 8.96
C GLN A 136 -20.23 -9.77 9.17
N THR A 137 -20.42 -8.86 8.20
CA THR A 137 -21.52 -7.88 8.20
C THR A 137 -22.83 -8.40 7.58
N GLY A 138 -22.89 -9.68 7.20
CA GLY A 138 -24.06 -10.33 6.61
C GLY A 138 -24.12 -10.31 5.08
N ILE A 139 -23.07 -9.82 4.41
CA ILE A 139 -22.96 -9.87 2.94
C ILE A 139 -22.59 -11.30 2.51
N SER A 140 -23.14 -11.77 1.39
CA SER A 140 -22.78 -13.08 0.84
C SER A 140 -21.29 -13.15 0.45
N LYS A 141 -20.66 -14.32 0.57
CA LYS A 141 -19.24 -14.50 0.19
C LYS A 141 -18.96 -14.08 -1.25
N GLU A 142 -19.82 -14.47 -2.19
CA GLU A 142 -19.69 -14.13 -3.61
C GLU A 142 -19.72 -12.60 -3.83
N THR A 143 -20.69 -11.92 -3.21
CA THR A 143 -20.80 -10.45 -3.30
C THR A 143 -19.63 -9.76 -2.61
N ALA A 144 -19.20 -10.25 -1.44
CA ALA A 144 -18.06 -9.71 -0.71
C ALA A 144 -16.76 -9.81 -1.50
N ASP A 145 -16.54 -10.91 -2.22
CA ASP A 145 -15.39 -11.08 -3.11
C ASP A 145 -15.40 -10.07 -4.25
N GLN A 146 -16.52 -9.92 -4.95
CA GLN A 146 -16.66 -8.96 -6.03
C GLN A 146 -16.42 -7.52 -5.55
N ILE A 147 -17.03 -7.13 -4.42
CA ILE A 147 -16.84 -5.80 -3.82
C ILE A 147 -15.37 -5.58 -3.44
N SER A 148 -14.71 -6.59 -2.88
CA SER A 148 -13.33 -6.48 -2.44
C SER A 148 -12.37 -6.34 -3.62
N GLU A 149 -12.52 -7.16 -4.65
CA GLU A 149 -11.74 -7.06 -5.89
C GLU A 149 -11.91 -5.69 -6.56
N GLU A 150 -13.16 -5.23 -6.72
CA GLU A 150 -13.46 -3.92 -7.31
C GLU A 150 -12.89 -2.79 -6.47
N THR A 151 -12.96 -2.89 -5.14
CA THR A 151 -12.41 -1.89 -4.21
C THR A 151 -10.91 -1.76 -4.40
N ILE A 152 -10.15 -2.86 -4.37
CA ILE A 152 -8.69 -2.81 -4.50
C ILE A 152 -8.30 -2.33 -5.90
N ALA A 153 -8.97 -2.80 -6.95
CA ALA A 153 -8.75 -2.33 -8.32
C ALA A 153 -9.00 -0.82 -8.46
N SER A 154 -10.09 -0.31 -7.87
CA SER A 154 -10.46 1.09 -7.92
C SER A 154 -9.49 1.98 -7.14
N ILE A 155 -9.00 1.54 -5.97
CA ILE A 155 -7.92 2.23 -5.24
C ILE A 155 -6.69 2.39 -6.13
N GLN A 156 -6.24 1.32 -6.80
CA GLN A 156 -5.08 1.42 -7.71
C GLN A 156 -5.36 2.37 -8.88
N GLY A 157 -6.55 2.29 -9.49
CA GLY A 157 -6.96 3.18 -10.57
C GLY A 157 -7.02 4.65 -10.15
N GLY A 158 -7.54 4.93 -8.95
CA GLY A 158 -7.60 6.28 -8.37
C GLY A 158 -6.21 6.89 -8.18
N LEU A 159 -5.24 6.11 -7.69
CA LEU A 159 -3.85 6.54 -7.57
C LEU A 159 -3.21 6.85 -8.93
N ILE A 160 -3.51 6.03 -9.95
CA ILE A 160 -3.04 6.27 -11.32
C ILE A 160 -3.61 7.58 -11.86
N LEU A 161 -4.92 7.82 -11.72
CA LEU A 161 -5.57 9.05 -12.20
C LEU A 161 -5.03 10.28 -11.48
N SER A 162 -4.89 10.22 -10.15
CA SER A 162 -4.27 11.29 -9.35
C SER A 162 -2.90 11.65 -9.91
N ARG A 163 -2.05 10.64 -10.12
CA ARG A 163 -0.68 10.85 -10.59
C ARG A 163 -0.59 11.33 -12.03
N ALA A 164 -1.44 10.82 -12.92
CA ALA A 164 -1.45 11.13 -14.34
C ALA A 164 -1.99 12.53 -14.63
N LEU A 165 -3.01 12.95 -13.87
CA LEU A 165 -3.67 14.24 -14.03
C LEU A 165 -3.08 15.32 -13.12
N HIS A 166 -2.17 14.94 -12.22
CA HIS A 166 -1.60 15.81 -11.19
C HIS A 166 -2.72 16.45 -10.32
N ASP A 167 -3.69 15.64 -9.92
CA ASP A 167 -4.87 16.08 -9.19
C ASP A 167 -5.33 15.00 -8.19
N GLU A 168 -4.95 15.21 -6.93
CA GLU A 168 -5.24 14.32 -5.80
C GLU A 168 -6.74 14.07 -5.59
N SER A 169 -7.59 15.00 -6.02
CA SER A 169 -9.04 14.89 -5.86
C SER A 169 -9.64 13.67 -6.58
N TYR A 170 -8.95 13.10 -7.58
CA TYR A 170 -9.35 11.85 -8.21
C TYR A 170 -9.25 10.65 -7.27
N PHE A 171 -8.23 10.61 -6.41
CA PHE A 171 -8.09 9.56 -5.43
C PHE A 171 -9.07 9.78 -4.27
N GLU A 172 -9.17 11.00 -3.75
CA GLU A 172 -10.11 11.36 -2.67
C GLU A 172 -11.55 11.01 -3.03
N ARG A 173 -12.01 11.40 -4.23
CA ARG A 173 -13.36 11.05 -4.71
C ARG A 173 -13.54 9.55 -4.86
N THR A 174 -12.53 8.85 -5.38
CA THR A 174 -12.58 7.39 -5.51
C THR A 174 -12.77 6.73 -4.16
N LEU A 175 -11.99 7.11 -3.15
CA LEU A 175 -12.05 6.54 -1.82
C LEU A 175 -13.39 6.84 -1.13
N ALA A 176 -13.88 8.08 -1.23
CA ALA A 176 -15.18 8.47 -0.70
C ALA A 176 -16.33 7.69 -1.33
N ASN A 177 -16.33 7.53 -2.67
CA ASN A 177 -17.35 6.78 -3.39
C ASN A 177 -17.34 5.29 -3.04
N LEU A 178 -16.15 4.69 -2.91
CA LEU A 178 -16.00 3.28 -2.50
C LEU A 178 -16.52 3.07 -1.08
N SER A 179 -16.10 3.92 -0.14
CA SER A 179 -16.55 3.86 1.25
C SER A 179 -18.07 3.98 1.36
N GLN A 180 -18.68 4.93 0.63
CA GLN A 180 -20.13 5.09 0.60
C GLN A 180 -20.83 3.86 0.03
N ARG A 181 -20.35 3.31 -1.10
CA ARG A 181 -20.92 2.10 -1.71
C ARG A 181 -20.86 0.90 -0.78
N VAL A 182 -19.73 0.67 -0.14
CA VAL A 182 -19.56 -0.41 0.84
C VAL A 182 -20.49 -0.22 2.03
N SER A 183 -20.61 1.00 2.56
CA SER A 183 -21.55 1.30 3.64
C SER A 183 -23.00 1.01 3.26
N THR A 184 -23.40 1.27 2.00
CA THR A 184 -24.76 0.94 1.54
C THR A 184 -25.01 -0.57 1.56
N TYR A 185 -24.10 -1.38 1.01
CA TYR A 185 -24.23 -2.85 1.05
C TYR A 185 -24.33 -3.38 2.47
N VAL A 186 -23.50 -2.84 3.38
CA VAL A 186 -23.45 -3.21 4.79
C VAL A 186 -24.73 -2.79 5.55
N SER A 187 -25.44 -1.75 5.13
CA SER A 187 -26.73 -1.35 5.72
C SER A 187 -27.91 -2.15 5.16
N GLU A 188 -27.89 -2.47 3.87
CA GLU A 188 -28.94 -3.26 3.22
C GLU A 188 -28.96 -4.72 3.72
N SER A 189 -27.80 -5.32 3.96
CA SER A 189 -27.70 -6.67 4.54
C SER A 189 -28.36 -6.78 5.92
N ASN A 190 -28.37 -5.69 6.69
CA ASN A 190 -28.97 -5.63 8.03
C ASN A 190 -30.49 -5.40 8.04
N SER A 191 -31.07 -4.97 6.91
CA SER A 191 -32.52 -4.67 6.81
C SER A 191 -33.35 -5.90 6.41
N GLY A 192 -32.70 -7.04 6.18
CA GLY A 192 -33.32 -8.32 5.83
C GLY A 192 -33.66 -9.19 7.04
N TYR A 193 -34.48 -8.67 7.96
CA TYR A 193 -35.19 -9.46 8.99
C TYR A 193 -36.65 -9.00 9.09
#